data_AF-A0A7T7L335-F1
#
_entry.id   AF-A0A7T7L335-F1
#
_cell.length_a   1.000
_cell.length_b   1.000
_cell.length_c   1.000
_cell.angle_alpha   90.00
_cell.angle_beta   90.00
_cell.angle_gamma   90.00
#
_symmetry.space_group_name_H-M   'P 1'
#
loop_
_entity.id
_entity.type
_entity.pdbx_description
1 polymer ?
#
loop_
_entity_poly.entity_id
_entity_poly.type
_entity_poly.pdbx_seq_one_letter_code
_entity_poly.pdbx_strand_id
1 'polypeptide(L)'
;MDAELFPRARATIAPGAVHLPDWLSAERQSELLDACRDWARPPAGLRTVRTPGGGTMTSRQVCLGWHWYPYGYARTVVDGDGAPVKEFPEWLGELGRRAVVDALGPEAATAEAHDIALINFYDADARMGMHRDSDEKSDAPVVSLSLGDTCVFRFGNTESRTRPYTDVELRSGDLFVFGGAARLAYHGVPRVHTGTAPPELGLTGRLNVTLRVSGL
;
A
#
# COMPACT_ATOMS: atom_id res chain seq x y z
N MET A 1 -8.24 -7.58 23.12
CA MET A 1 -7.30 -6.45 23.23
C MET A 1 -6.11 -6.92 24.04
N ASP A 2 -5.09 -7.46 23.36
CA ASP A 2 -3.76 -7.51 23.96
C ASP A 2 -3.21 -6.09 23.88
N ALA A 3 -3.53 -5.29 24.91
CA ALA A 3 -2.88 -3.99 25.07
C ALA A 3 -1.43 -4.27 25.43
N GLU A 4 -0.52 -4.06 24.49
CA GLU A 4 0.91 -4.09 24.77
C GLU A 4 1.23 -3.15 25.95
N LEU A 5 2.14 -3.57 26.83
CA LEU A 5 2.51 -2.82 28.05
C LEU A 5 3.03 -1.41 27.72
N PHE A 6 3.51 -1.20 26.49
CA PHE A 6 3.99 0.06 25.97
C PHE A 6 3.41 0.32 24.57
N PRO A 7 3.03 1.57 24.26
CA PRO A 7 2.58 1.92 22.92
C PRO A 7 3.72 1.78 21.91
N ARG A 8 3.39 1.31 20.70
CA ARG A 8 4.34 1.23 19.59
C ARG A 8 4.69 2.65 19.11
N ALA A 9 5.98 2.94 19.00
CA ALA A 9 6.47 4.29 18.69
C ALA A 9 6.75 4.48 17.19
N ARG A 10 6.65 5.73 16.73
CA ARG A 10 7.17 6.19 15.44
C ARG A 10 8.62 5.74 15.26
N ALA A 11 8.95 5.20 14.08
CA ALA A 11 10.30 4.76 13.75
C ALA A 11 10.74 5.28 12.37
N THR A 12 11.92 5.90 12.31
CA THR A 12 12.61 6.17 11.05
C THR A 12 13.40 4.93 10.65
N ILE A 13 12.99 4.27 9.58
CA ILE A 13 13.59 3.00 9.12
C ILE A 13 14.81 3.24 8.24
N ALA A 14 14.76 4.29 7.43
CA ALA A 14 15.86 4.82 6.63
C ALA A 14 15.62 6.32 6.39
N PRO A 15 16.63 7.10 5.93
CA PRO A 15 16.40 8.48 5.51
C PRO A 15 15.27 8.56 4.46
N GLY A 16 14.18 9.25 4.81
CA GLY A 16 12.99 9.36 3.97
C GLY A 16 12.00 8.19 4.06
N ALA A 17 12.16 7.25 4.99
CA ALA A 17 11.23 6.14 5.21
C ALA A 17 10.83 6.02 6.70
N VAL A 18 9.54 6.14 6.98
CA VAL A 18 9.00 6.24 8.35
C VAL A 18 7.81 5.29 8.52
N HIS A 19 7.81 4.58 9.65
CA HIS A 19 6.70 3.77 10.15
C HIS A 19 6.01 4.51 11.30
N LEU A 20 4.69 4.62 11.20
CA LEU A 20 3.78 5.18 12.19
C LEU A 20 2.79 4.10 12.61
N PRO A 21 3.02 3.42 13.74
CA PRO A 21 2.08 2.45 14.29
C PRO A 21 0.74 3.10 14.64
N ASP A 22 -0.36 2.33 14.51
CA ASP A 22 -1.68 2.70 15.04
C ASP A 22 -2.20 4.07 14.52
N TRP A 23 -1.78 4.47 13.31
CA TRP A 23 -2.10 5.78 12.74
C TRP A 23 -3.56 5.91 12.30
N LEU A 24 -4.16 4.83 11.77
CA LEU A 24 -5.59 4.79 11.51
C LEU A 24 -6.36 4.37 12.76
N SER A 25 -7.33 5.19 13.18
CA SER A 25 -8.30 4.79 14.20
C SER A 25 -9.14 3.60 13.73
N ALA A 26 -9.74 2.85 14.66
CA ALA A 26 -10.58 1.70 14.34
C ALA A 26 -11.76 2.07 13.42
N GLU A 27 -12.34 3.25 13.60
CA GLU A 27 -13.41 3.78 12.74
C GLU A 27 -12.87 4.01 11.33
N ARG A 28 -11.70 4.64 11.19
CA ARG A 28 -11.10 4.90 9.88
C ARG A 28 -10.70 3.61 9.16
N GLN A 29 -10.22 2.61 9.89
CA GLN A 29 -9.94 1.29 9.35
C GLN A 29 -11.20 0.64 8.78
N SER A 30 -12.33 0.75 9.51
CA SER A 30 -13.63 0.21 9.08
C SER A 30 -14.16 0.93 7.83
N GLU A 31 -14.14 2.27 7.82
CA GLU A 31 -14.56 3.07 6.66
C GLU A 31 -13.72 2.77 5.41
N LEU A 32 -12.40 2.67 5.55
CA LEU A 32 -11.50 2.35 4.45
C LEU A 32 -11.72 0.92 3.95
N LEU A 33 -11.98 -0.03 4.84
CA LEU A 33 -12.31 -1.41 4.47
C LEU A 33 -13.62 -1.50 3.69
N ASP A 34 -14.67 -0.79 4.12
CA ASP A 34 -15.95 -0.78 3.41
C ASP A 34 -15.81 -0.15 2.02
N ALA A 35 -15.05 0.95 1.89
CA ALA A 35 -14.71 1.51 0.59
C ALA A 35 -13.93 0.49 -0.29
N CYS A 36 -12.98 -0.26 0.28
CA CYS A 36 -12.27 -1.31 -0.43
C CYS A 36 -13.18 -2.46 -0.89
N ARG A 37 -14.16 -2.86 -0.07
CA ARG A 37 -15.17 -3.87 -0.44
C ARG A 37 -16.02 -3.38 -1.61
N ASP A 38 -16.36 -2.10 -1.62
CA ASP A 38 -17.11 -1.48 -2.71
C ASP A 38 -16.29 -1.41 -3.99
N TRP A 39 -15.03 -1.02 -3.91
CA TRP A 39 -14.11 -1.02 -5.05
C TRP A 39 -13.73 -2.43 -5.53
N ALA A 40 -13.86 -3.46 -4.71
CA ALA A 40 -13.62 -4.83 -5.14
C ALA A 40 -14.72 -5.35 -6.07
N ARG A 41 -15.91 -4.72 -6.10
CA ARG A 41 -17.03 -5.16 -6.94
C ARG A 41 -16.83 -4.78 -8.41
N PRO A 42 -17.20 -5.66 -9.37
CA PRO A 42 -17.23 -5.33 -10.79
C PRO A 42 -18.16 -4.15 -11.10
N PRO A 43 -17.91 -3.40 -12.19
CA PRO A 43 -16.78 -3.53 -13.12
C PRO A 43 -15.46 -2.94 -12.55
N ALA A 44 -14.32 -3.25 -13.16
CA ALA A 44 -12.98 -2.83 -12.72
C ALA A 44 -12.69 -3.17 -11.24
N GLY A 45 -13.16 -4.34 -10.82
CA GLY A 45 -13.08 -4.84 -9.45
C GLY A 45 -11.80 -5.63 -9.16
N LEU A 46 -11.85 -6.42 -8.09
CA LEU A 46 -10.73 -7.23 -7.62
C LEU A 46 -10.31 -8.26 -8.65
N ARG A 47 -9.03 -8.26 -9.02
CA ARG A 47 -8.47 -9.16 -10.04
C ARG A 47 -7.18 -9.81 -9.57
N THR A 48 -6.82 -10.90 -10.22
CA THR A 48 -5.50 -11.52 -10.06
C THR A 48 -4.57 -11.03 -11.16
N VAL A 49 -3.40 -10.51 -10.80
CA VAL A 49 -2.40 -10.02 -11.78
C VAL A 49 -1.65 -11.20 -12.38
N ARG A 50 -1.60 -11.28 -13.71
CA ARG A 50 -0.73 -12.21 -14.44
C ARG A 50 0.54 -11.48 -14.86
N THR A 51 1.69 -12.05 -14.54
CA THR A 51 2.98 -11.46 -14.91
C THR A 51 3.38 -11.90 -16.32
N PRO A 52 4.16 -11.08 -17.05
CA PRO A 52 4.58 -11.39 -18.42
C PRO A 52 5.35 -12.71 -18.59
N GLY A 53 5.99 -13.20 -17.52
CA GLY A 53 6.68 -14.50 -17.49
C GLY A 53 5.78 -15.71 -17.25
N GLY A 54 4.44 -15.55 -17.30
CA GLY A 54 3.48 -16.63 -17.05
C GLY A 54 3.21 -16.93 -15.57
N GLY A 55 3.84 -16.17 -14.66
CA GLY A 55 3.55 -16.24 -13.23
C GLY A 55 2.24 -15.55 -12.88
N THR A 56 1.66 -15.90 -11.74
CA THR A 56 0.49 -15.21 -11.20
C THR A 56 0.88 -14.60 -9.86
N MET A 57 0.60 -13.31 -9.67
CA MET A 57 0.76 -12.71 -8.34
C MET A 57 -0.25 -13.38 -7.40
N THR A 58 0.25 -13.84 -6.26
CA THR A 58 -0.59 -14.46 -5.23
C THR A 58 -1.53 -13.44 -4.57
N SER A 59 -1.14 -12.16 -4.56
CA SER A 59 -2.02 -11.07 -4.16
C SER A 59 -3.00 -10.70 -5.28
N ARG A 60 -4.24 -10.39 -4.89
CA ARG A 60 -5.26 -9.80 -5.77
C ARG A 60 -5.22 -8.28 -5.65
N GLN A 61 -5.58 -7.56 -6.70
CA GLN A 61 -5.45 -6.10 -6.75
C GLN A 61 -6.71 -5.41 -7.26
N VAL A 62 -6.97 -4.21 -6.74
CA VAL A 62 -7.88 -3.19 -7.32
C VAL A 62 -7.08 -1.91 -7.53
N CYS A 63 -7.36 -1.18 -8.60
CA CYS A 63 -6.72 0.09 -8.91
C CYS A 63 -7.76 1.22 -8.93
N LEU A 64 -7.42 2.38 -8.38
CA LEU A 64 -8.19 3.62 -8.48
C LEU A 64 -7.38 4.71 -9.17
N GLY A 65 -8.06 5.58 -9.91
CA GLY A 65 -7.50 6.69 -10.67
C GLY A 65 -6.79 6.24 -11.93
N TRP A 66 -5.77 5.39 -11.78
CA TRP A 66 -5.07 4.75 -12.90
C TRP A 66 -4.95 3.25 -12.68
N HIS A 67 -5.17 2.49 -13.74
CA HIS A 67 -5.00 1.06 -13.74
C HIS A 67 -3.54 0.69 -13.95
N TRP A 68 -2.89 0.18 -12.91
CA TRP A 68 -1.58 -0.42 -13.05
C TRP A 68 -1.68 -1.79 -13.73
N TYR A 69 -0.82 -2.00 -14.72
CA TYR A 69 -0.55 -3.28 -15.34
C TYR A 69 0.97 -3.41 -15.51
N PRO A 70 1.52 -4.61 -15.77
CA PRO A 70 2.95 -4.72 -16.07
C PRO A 70 3.34 -3.73 -17.16
N TYR A 71 4.35 -2.90 -16.88
CA TYR A 71 4.91 -1.87 -17.78
C TYR A 71 4.22 -0.50 -17.82
N GLY A 72 3.18 -0.24 -17.02
CA GLY A 72 2.69 1.12 -16.85
C GLY A 72 1.26 1.28 -16.33
N TYR A 73 0.69 2.43 -16.67
CA TYR A 73 -0.64 2.87 -16.23
C TYR A 73 -1.58 3.10 -17.42
N ALA A 74 -2.85 2.77 -17.24
CA ALA A 74 -3.91 2.96 -18.22
C ALA A 74 -5.19 3.53 -17.59
N ARG A 75 -6.09 4.08 -18.41
CA ARG A 75 -7.42 4.54 -17.96
C ARG A 75 -8.47 3.42 -17.94
N THR A 76 -8.11 2.24 -18.40
CA THR A 76 -8.97 1.05 -18.44
C THR A 76 -8.24 -0.17 -17.91
N VAL A 77 -8.98 -1.19 -17.51
CA VAL A 77 -8.45 -2.48 -17.03
C VAL A 77 -8.00 -3.32 -18.22
N VAL A 78 -6.88 -2.91 -18.85
CA VAL A 78 -6.36 -3.46 -20.11
C VAL A 78 -5.99 -4.95 -20.06
N ASP A 79 -5.73 -5.49 -18.86
CA ASP A 79 -5.43 -6.90 -18.60
C ASP A 79 -6.57 -7.61 -17.83
N GLY A 80 -7.80 -7.09 -17.92
CA GLY A 80 -8.99 -7.63 -17.24
C GLY A 80 -10.28 -7.48 -18.04
N ASP A 81 -11.30 -6.85 -17.45
CA ASP A 81 -12.64 -6.72 -18.04
C ASP A 81 -12.77 -5.56 -19.06
N GLY A 82 -11.70 -4.79 -19.28
CA GLY A 82 -11.65 -3.67 -20.21
C GLY A 82 -12.44 -2.42 -19.76
N ALA A 83 -13.07 -2.45 -18.59
CA ALA A 83 -13.84 -1.32 -18.09
C ALA A 83 -12.93 -0.12 -17.72
N PRO A 84 -13.46 1.10 -17.68
CA PRO A 84 -12.76 2.24 -17.08
C PRO A 84 -12.31 1.93 -15.66
N VAL A 85 -11.10 2.35 -15.31
CA VAL A 85 -10.62 2.27 -13.91
C VAL A 85 -11.52 3.10 -13.01
N LYS A 86 -11.71 2.64 -11.77
CA LYS A 86 -12.50 3.37 -10.78
C LYS A 86 -11.86 4.73 -10.49
N GLU A 87 -12.68 5.73 -10.22
CA GLU A 87 -12.19 7.07 -9.88
C GLU A 87 -11.39 7.07 -8.58
N PHE A 88 -10.42 7.98 -8.50
CA PHE A 88 -9.67 8.23 -7.28
C PHE A 88 -10.46 9.22 -6.40
N PRO A 89 -10.90 8.85 -5.18
CA PRO A 89 -11.68 9.75 -4.34
C PRO A 89 -10.82 10.86 -3.72
N GLU A 90 -11.35 12.08 -3.68
CA GLU A 90 -10.67 13.25 -3.09
C GLU A 90 -10.28 13.03 -1.62
N TRP A 91 -11.16 12.42 -0.82
CA TRP A 91 -10.90 12.14 0.59
C TRP A 91 -9.70 11.20 0.79
N LEU A 92 -9.44 10.31 -0.16
CA LEU A 92 -8.29 9.40 -0.11
C LEU A 92 -7.00 10.16 -0.43
N GLY A 93 -7.07 11.15 -1.33
CA GLY A 93 -5.97 12.07 -1.63
C GLY A 93 -5.59 12.91 -0.42
N GLU A 94 -6.58 13.45 0.30
CA GLU A 94 -6.36 14.19 1.54
C GLU A 94 -5.79 13.30 2.65
N LEU A 95 -6.25 12.04 2.76
CA LEU A 95 -5.67 11.07 3.67
C LEU A 95 -4.20 10.80 3.35
N GLY A 96 -3.86 10.64 2.07
CA GLY A 96 -2.47 10.49 1.61
C GLY A 96 -1.62 11.71 1.91
N ARG A 97 -2.13 12.91 1.66
CA ARG A 97 -1.43 14.17 1.99
C ARG A 97 -1.11 14.25 3.47
N ARG A 98 -2.09 13.99 4.34
CA ARG A 98 -1.89 13.93 5.79
C ARG A 98 -0.85 12.90 6.21
N ALA A 99 -0.90 11.70 5.64
CA ALA A 99 0.06 10.64 5.92
C ALA A 99 1.50 11.08 5.62
N VAL A 100 1.73 11.76 4.50
CA VAL A 100 3.04 12.32 4.15
C VAL A 100 3.48 13.37 5.16
N VAL A 101 2.61 14.32 5.51
CA VAL A 101 2.90 15.39 6.47
C VAL A 101 3.28 14.79 7.84
N ASP A 102 2.50 13.85 8.35
CA ASP A 102 2.73 13.25 9.67
C ASP A 102 4.02 12.41 9.72
N ALA A 103 4.37 11.76 8.62
CA ALA A 103 5.53 10.87 8.55
C ALA A 103 6.84 11.63 8.25
N LEU A 104 6.83 12.48 7.23
CA LEU A 104 8.00 13.09 6.60
C LEU A 104 8.07 14.61 6.74
N GLY A 105 7.03 15.26 7.28
CA GLY A 105 6.95 16.72 7.42
C GLY A 105 6.21 17.41 6.26
N PRO A 106 5.72 18.65 6.48
CA PRO A 106 4.96 19.40 5.48
C PRO A 106 5.75 19.70 4.20
N GLU A 107 7.07 19.81 4.27
CA GLU A 107 7.97 20.03 3.14
C GLU A 107 8.05 18.84 2.17
N ALA A 108 7.72 17.64 2.63
CA ALA A 108 7.68 16.44 1.80
C ALA A 108 6.36 16.28 1.04
N ALA A 109 5.32 17.03 1.41
CA ALA A 109 4.05 17.03 0.71
C ALA A 109 4.20 17.80 -0.61
N THR A 110 4.00 17.11 -1.73
CA THR A 110 4.04 17.72 -3.06
C THR A 110 2.79 18.54 -3.33
N ALA A 111 2.90 19.50 -4.26
CA ALA A 111 1.73 20.24 -4.77
C ALA A 111 0.77 19.31 -5.56
N GLU A 112 1.33 18.29 -6.20
CA GLU A 112 0.56 17.25 -6.87
C GLU A 112 -0.13 16.36 -5.85
N ALA A 113 -1.44 16.17 -6.03
CA ALA A 113 -2.23 15.27 -5.20
C ALA A 113 -2.01 13.81 -5.64
N HIS A 114 -2.14 12.89 -4.68
CA HIS A 114 -2.23 11.47 -5.00
C HIS A 114 -3.41 11.22 -5.93
N ASP A 115 -3.17 10.47 -7.00
CA ASP A 115 -4.15 10.15 -8.03
C ASP A 115 -4.14 8.66 -8.41
N ILE A 116 -3.34 7.85 -7.71
CA ILE A 116 -3.27 6.40 -7.85
C ILE A 116 -3.49 5.78 -6.48
N ALA A 117 -4.40 4.80 -6.41
CA ALA A 117 -4.44 3.86 -5.29
C ALA A 117 -4.35 2.42 -5.81
N LEU A 118 -3.37 1.66 -5.31
CA LEU A 118 -3.28 0.22 -5.51
C LEU A 118 -3.69 -0.49 -4.23
N ILE A 119 -4.83 -1.16 -4.25
CA ILE A 119 -5.33 -1.97 -3.14
C ILE A 119 -4.92 -3.42 -3.36
N ASN A 120 -4.01 -3.92 -2.54
CA ASN A 120 -3.51 -5.30 -2.61
C ASN A 120 -4.14 -6.15 -1.50
N PHE A 121 -4.83 -7.23 -1.87
CA PHE A 121 -5.35 -8.24 -0.96
C PHE A 121 -4.43 -9.46 -0.92
N TYR A 122 -4.05 -9.87 0.29
CA TYR A 122 -3.21 -11.02 0.58
C TYR A 122 -4.02 -12.03 1.38
N ASP A 123 -4.10 -13.26 0.87
CA ASP A 123 -4.53 -14.39 1.68
C ASP A 123 -3.36 -14.94 2.52
N ALA A 124 -3.57 -16.07 3.18
CA ALA A 124 -2.61 -16.69 4.09
C ALA A 124 -1.24 -17.00 3.46
N ASP A 125 -1.22 -17.40 2.18
CA ASP A 125 -0.02 -17.86 1.48
C ASP A 125 0.56 -16.79 0.54
N ALA A 126 -0.14 -15.67 0.42
CA ALA A 126 0.22 -14.58 -0.45
C ALA A 126 1.50 -13.88 0.03
N ARG A 127 2.36 -13.61 -0.94
CA ARG A 127 3.68 -13.00 -0.75
C ARG A 127 4.00 -12.09 -1.92
N MET A 128 4.78 -11.05 -1.62
CA MET A 128 5.27 -10.12 -2.61
C MET A 128 6.78 -10.06 -2.53
N GLY A 129 7.45 -10.48 -3.60
CA GLY A 129 8.90 -10.38 -3.68
C GLY A 129 9.36 -8.93 -3.63
N MET A 130 10.67 -8.73 -3.42
CA MET A 130 11.26 -7.40 -3.50
C MET A 130 10.89 -6.74 -4.84
N HIS A 131 10.48 -5.49 -4.84
CA HIS A 131 10.16 -4.70 -6.02
C HIS A 131 10.30 -3.23 -5.66
N ARG A 132 10.22 -2.35 -6.65
CA ARG A 132 10.22 -0.91 -6.41
C ARG A 132 9.09 -0.29 -7.23
N ASP A 133 8.62 0.84 -6.78
CA ASP A 133 7.56 1.60 -7.43
C ASP A 133 8.23 2.61 -8.36
N SER A 134 8.39 2.25 -9.64
CA SER A 134 9.14 3.04 -10.63
C SER A 134 8.37 3.31 -11.92
N ASP A 135 7.08 3.00 -11.96
CA ASP A 135 6.24 3.22 -13.15
C ASP A 135 5.63 4.63 -13.18
N GLU A 136 5.71 5.37 -12.06
CA GLU A 136 5.28 6.77 -11.97
C GLU A 136 6.35 7.73 -12.52
N LYS A 137 5.92 8.88 -13.06
CA LYS A 137 6.82 9.98 -13.43
C LYS A 137 7.16 10.90 -12.26
N SER A 138 6.31 10.91 -11.22
CA SER A 138 6.49 11.73 -10.03
C SER A 138 7.43 11.06 -9.01
N ASP A 139 8.24 11.88 -8.34
CA ASP A 139 9.09 11.49 -7.21
C ASP A 139 8.41 11.68 -5.84
N ALA A 140 7.12 12.05 -5.84
CA ALA A 140 6.32 12.22 -4.62
C ALA A 140 6.35 10.95 -3.75
N PRO A 141 6.32 11.07 -2.41
CA PRO A 141 6.37 9.92 -1.51
C PRO A 141 5.27 8.87 -1.78
N VAL A 142 5.59 7.61 -1.52
CA VAL A 142 4.61 6.52 -1.50
C VAL A 142 4.06 6.38 -0.09
N VAL A 143 2.72 6.34 0.00
CA VAL A 143 1.98 6.10 1.25
C VAL A 143 1.44 4.68 1.24
N SER A 144 1.65 3.93 2.31
CA SER A 144 1.21 2.54 2.45
C SER A 144 0.43 2.36 3.75
N LEU A 145 -0.87 2.09 3.63
CA LEU A 145 -1.78 1.84 4.75
C LEU A 145 -2.02 0.33 4.90
N SER A 146 -1.97 -0.19 6.13
CA SER A 146 -2.17 -1.62 6.40
C SER A 146 -3.49 -1.88 7.15
N LEU A 147 -4.24 -2.90 6.71
CA LEU A 147 -5.48 -3.36 7.34
C LEU A 147 -5.49 -4.90 7.44
N GLY A 148 -6.03 -5.42 8.53
CA GLY A 148 -6.18 -6.86 8.75
C GLY A 148 -4.92 -7.53 9.28
N ASP A 149 -4.60 -8.71 8.75
CA ASP A 149 -3.51 -9.54 9.25
C ASP A 149 -2.15 -8.81 9.17
N THR A 150 -1.36 -8.97 10.23
CA THR A 150 0.00 -8.45 10.35
C THR A 150 0.88 -9.04 9.25
N CYS A 151 1.81 -8.25 8.70
CA CYS A 151 2.83 -8.77 7.80
C CYS A 151 4.24 -8.39 8.24
N VAL A 152 5.21 -9.21 7.82
CA VAL A 152 6.60 -8.78 7.73
C VAL A 152 6.74 -7.98 6.45
N PHE A 153 6.99 -6.68 6.58
CA PHE A 153 7.34 -5.79 5.50
C PHE A 153 8.85 -5.62 5.44
N ARG A 154 9.45 -6.03 4.33
CA ARG A 154 10.89 -5.92 4.11
C ARG A 154 11.19 -4.64 3.34
N PHE A 155 11.91 -3.71 3.96
CA PHE A 155 12.32 -2.46 3.35
C PHE A 155 13.83 -2.44 3.08
N GLY A 156 14.23 -2.35 1.82
CA GLY A 156 15.60 -2.46 1.35
C GLY A 156 16.25 -1.11 1.01
N ASN A 157 17.17 -1.16 0.06
CA ASN A 157 17.92 -0.02 -0.48
C ASN A 157 17.48 0.31 -1.91
N THR A 158 18.02 1.37 -2.52
CA THR A 158 17.69 1.80 -3.89
C THR A 158 18.55 1.13 -4.97
N GLU A 159 19.63 0.46 -4.59
CA GLU A 159 20.64 -0.07 -5.52
C GLU A 159 20.33 -1.50 -5.97
N SER A 160 19.87 -2.36 -5.06
CA SER A 160 19.66 -3.77 -5.34
C SER A 160 18.49 -4.39 -4.58
N ARG A 161 18.02 -5.52 -5.10
CA ARG A 161 16.95 -6.34 -4.50
C ARG A 161 17.43 -7.15 -3.29
N THR A 162 18.72 -7.08 -2.95
CA THR A 162 19.35 -7.88 -1.90
C THR A 162 19.66 -7.02 -0.67
N ARG A 163 20.44 -7.56 0.27
CA ARG A 163 20.80 -6.84 1.51
C ARG A 163 21.63 -5.58 1.21
N PRO A 164 21.59 -4.56 2.09
CA PRO A 164 20.86 -4.53 3.37
C PRO A 164 19.36 -4.27 3.21
N TYR A 165 18.58 -4.83 4.14
CA TYR A 165 17.16 -4.53 4.33
C TYR A 165 16.81 -4.60 5.81
N THR A 166 15.75 -3.89 6.19
CA THR A 166 15.12 -3.91 7.52
C THR A 166 13.75 -4.54 7.39
N ASP A 167 13.47 -5.56 8.20
CA ASP A 167 12.14 -6.15 8.32
C ASP A 167 11.37 -5.39 9.41
N VAL A 168 10.16 -4.97 9.09
CA VAL A 168 9.24 -4.20 9.95
C VAL A 168 7.92 -4.94 10.02
N GLU A 169 7.39 -5.17 11.22
CA GLU A 169 6.03 -5.70 11.36
C GLU A 169 5.02 -4.58 11.14
N LEU A 170 4.17 -4.73 10.12
CA LEU A 170 3.05 -3.83 9.88
C LEU A 170 1.76 -4.51 10.29
N ARG A 171 1.08 -3.92 11.27
CA ARG A 171 -0.21 -4.39 11.81
C ARG A 171 -1.37 -3.59 11.23
N SER A 172 -2.60 -4.04 11.49
CA SER A 172 -3.79 -3.29 11.12
C SER A 172 -3.75 -1.88 11.73
N GLY A 173 -3.96 -0.87 10.90
CA GLY A 173 -3.93 0.54 11.27
C GLY A 173 -2.58 1.23 11.09
N ASP A 174 -1.51 0.48 10.79
CA ASP A 174 -0.19 1.06 10.61
C ASP A 174 -0.07 1.82 9.29
N LEU A 175 0.69 2.92 9.35
CA LEU A 175 1.10 3.71 8.21
C LEU A 175 2.61 3.54 7.98
N PHE A 176 3.00 3.36 6.72
CA PHE A 176 4.39 3.42 6.28
C PHE A 176 4.50 4.38 5.10
N VAL A 177 5.41 5.35 5.18
CA VAL A 177 5.65 6.32 4.12
C VAL A 177 7.11 6.29 3.72
N PHE A 178 7.39 6.26 2.42
CA PHE A 178 8.75 6.38 1.91
C PHE A 178 8.83 7.32 0.69
N GLY A 179 9.77 8.26 0.74
CA GLY A 179 9.99 9.28 -0.28
C GLY A 179 11.43 9.78 -0.28
N GLY A 180 11.70 10.84 -1.04
CA GLY A 180 13.05 11.41 -1.15
C GLY A 180 14.11 10.36 -1.49
N ALA A 181 15.16 10.27 -0.69
CA ALA A 181 16.24 9.30 -0.88
C ALA A 181 15.78 7.82 -0.88
N ALA A 182 14.63 7.52 -0.27
CA ALA A 182 14.07 6.18 -0.20
C ALA A 182 12.93 5.93 -1.21
N ARG A 183 12.58 6.91 -2.05
CA ARG A 183 11.43 6.84 -2.98
C ARG A 183 11.45 5.61 -3.89
N LEU A 184 12.64 5.19 -4.30
CA LEU A 184 12.87 4.05 -5.21
C LEU A 184 13.43 2.82 -4.48
N ALA A 185 13.29 2.76 -3.15
CA ALA A 185 13.79 1.63 -2.36
C ALA A 185 13.05 0.34 -2.72
N TYR A 186 13.82 -0.74 -2.87
CA TYR A 186 13.24 -2.06 -3.04
C TYR A 186 12.54 -2.48 -1.74
N HIS A 187 11.32 -2.99 -1.85
CA HIS A 187 10.54 -3.46 -0.71
C HIS A 187 9.64 -4.64 -1.08
N GLY A 188 9.11 -5.34 -0.08
CA GLY A 188 8.22 -6.48 -0.32
C GLY A 188 7.57 -7.02 0.95
N VAL A 189 6.74 -8.03 0.77
CA VAL A 189 6.00 -8.72 1.83
C VAL A 189 6.37 -10.19 1.81
N PRO A 190 7.46 -10.60 2.51
CA PRO A 190 7.87 -11.99 2.58
C PRO A 190 6.87 -12.91 3.32
N ARG A 191 6.07 -12.38 4.25
CA ARG A 191 5.17 -13.18 5.09
C ARG A 191 3.97 -12.38 5.60
N VAL A 192 2.82 -13.03 5.66
CA VAL A 192 1.61 -12.59 6.39
C VAL A 192 1.39 -13.52 7.58
N HIS A 193 1.00 -12.97 8.73
CA HIS A 193 0.68 -13.69 9.96
C HIS A 193 -0.84 -13.83 10.09
N THR A 194 -1.35 -15.00 9.73
CA THR A 194 -2.79 -15.27 9.71
C THR A 194 -3.44 -15.19 11.09
N GLY A 195 -4.67 -14.70 11.14
CA GLY A 195 -5.46 -14.65 12.37
C GLY A 195 -5.00 -13.59 13.36
N THR A 196 -4.28 -12.57 12.88
CA THR A 196 -3.82 -11.43 13.70
C THR A 196 -4.62 -10.15 13.42
N ALA A 197 -5.52 -10.16 12.44
CA ALA A 197 -6.47 -9.08 12.21
C ALA A 197 -7.32 -8.77 13.46
N PRO A 198 -7.60 -7.49 13.76
CA PRO A 198 -8.56 -7.13 14.81
C PRO A 198 -9.94 -7.75 14.51
N PRO A 199 -10.53 -8.52 15.44
CA PRO A 199 -11.81 -9.19 15.19
C PRO A 199 -12.93 -8.23 14.78
N GLU A 200 -12.96 -7.03 15.37
CA GLU A 200 -13.94 -5.97 15.10
C GLU A 200 -13.86 -5.42 13.67
N LEU A 201 -12.71 -5.54 13.00
CA LEU A 201 -12.54 -5.11 11.61
C LEU A 201 -13.30 -6.03 10.63
N GLY A 202 -13.56 -7.28 11.02
CA GLY A 202 -14.30 -8.24 10.19
C GLY A 202 -13.60 -8.57 8.86
N LEU A 203 -12.28 -8.47 8.80
CA LEU A 203 -11.44 -8.84 7.66
C LEU A 203 -10.68 -10.12 7.96
N THR A 204 -10.74 -11.09 7.05
CA THR A 204 -9.83 -12.25 7.04
C THR A 204 -8.78 -12.05 5.96
N GLY A 205 -7.51 -12.18 6.32
CA GLY A 205 -6.39 -11.82 5.46
C GLY A 205 -5.92 -10.38 5.66
N ARG A 206 -5.10 -9.89 4.73
CA ARG A 206 -4.51 -8.56 4.79
C ARG A 206 -4.88 -7.73 3.57
N LEU A 207 -5.16 -6.46 3.80
CA LEU A 207 -5.27 -5.43 2.78
C LEU A 207 -4.16 -4.40 2.94
N ASN A 208 -3.67 -3.91 1.82
CA ASN A 208 -2.77 -2.78 1.76
C ASN A 208 -3.25 -1.79 0.73
N VAL A 209 -3.42 -0.53 1.14
CA VAL A 209 -3.78 0.58 0.25
C VAL A 209 -2.54 1.43 0.05
N THR A 210 -1.99 1.38 -1.17
CA THR A 210 -0.80 2.15 -1.55
C THR A 210 -1.21 3.34 -2.39
N LEU A 211 -0.92 4.56 -1.92
CA LEU A 211 -1.21 5.79 -2.63
C LEU A 211 0.06 6.34 -3.29
N ARG A 212 -0.08 6.80 -4.52
CA ARG A 212 1.01 7.35 -5.34
C ARG A 212 0.53 8.55 -6.15
N VAL A 213 1.49 9.33 -6.63
CA VAL A 213 1.28 10.40 -7.61
C VAL A 213 1.82 9.93 -8.95
N SER A 214 1.01 10.00 -10.00
CA SER A 214 1.38 9.52 -11.33
C SER A 214 2.39 10.44 -12.04
N GLY A 215 2.19 11.76 -11.93
CA GLY A 215 2.87 12.77 -12.74
C GLY A 215 2.46 12.73 -14.23
N LEU A 216 1.25 12.22 -14.54
CA LEU A 216 0.73 12.02 -15.91
C LEU A 216 -0.34 13.04 -16.32
#